data_AF-A0A8S3Z590-F1
#
_entry.id   AF-A0A8S3Z590-F1
#
_cell.length_a   1.000
_cell.length_b   1.000
_cell.length_c   1.000
_cell.angle_alpha   90.00
_cell.angle_beta   90.00
_cell.angle_gamma   90.00
#
_symmetry.space_group_name_H-M   'P 1'
#
loop_
_entity.id
_entity.type
_entity.pdbx_description
1 polymer ?
#
loop_
_entity_poly.entity_id
_entity_poly.type
_entity_poly.pdbx_seq_one_letter_code
_entity_poly.pdbx_strand_id
1 'polypeptide(L)'
;MSVVDGVVEAFRILLFLILGYISALISVFFPPPRKSIEGETVLITGAGHGIGREFALEIAKLGATVVLWDINKMIKEFLPPMIKKGQGHILNVISMAGFSGFSNLTDYCASKHAAKGFHESLIEELYLYGHHNIKVTGLCPMFVDTGLIKDFKVGLLTPNETALAGIDGMLRNYELVTVPSKMYYMTKIGSLFPRKTVQFLVRSSGLEVNSQYKKKN
;
A
#
# COMPACT_ATOMS: atom_id res chain seq x y z
N MET A 1 -18.38 -32.32 -7.84
CA MET A 1 -19.00 -31.00 -8.04
C MET A 1 -20.02 -31.14 -9.15
N SER A 2 -21.30 -30.95 -8.86
CA SER A 2 -22.36 -31.11 -9.87
C SER A 2 -22.38 -29.91 -10.83
N VAL A 3 -22.96 -30.08 -12.02
CA VAL A 3 -23.17 -28.96 -12.96
C VAL A 3 -23.99 -27.85 -12.31
N VAL A 4 -24.95 -28.20 -11.44
CA VAL A 4 -25.76 -27.26 -10.67
C VAL A 4 -24.89 -26.44 -9.71
N ASP A 5 -23.96 -27.08 -8.99
CA ASP A 5 -23.04 -26.39 -8.07
C ASP A 5 -22.15 -25.39 -8.83
N GLY A 6 -21.65 -25.78 -10.00
CA GLY A 6 -20.84 -24.91 -10.85
C GLY A 6 -21.61 -23.68 -11.37
N VAL A 7 -22.87 -23.87 -11.76
CA VAL A 7 -23.74 -22.76 -12.20
C VAL A 7 -24.03 -21.81 -11.03
N VAL A 8 -24.36 -22.33 -9.85
CA VAL A 8 -24.63 -21.52 -8.65
C VAL A 8 -23.41 -20.69 -8.27
N GLU A 9 -22.22 -21.28 -8.30
CA GLU A 9 -20.99 -20.57 -7.94
C GLU A 9 -20.64 -19.49 -8.99
N ALA A 10 -20.84 -19.76 -10.28
CA ALA A 10 -20.67 -18.77 -11.32
C ALA A 10 -21.62 -17.55 -11.13
N PHE A 11 -22.87 -17.79 -10.75
CA PHE A 11 -23.81 -16.71 -10.43
C PHE A 11 -23.38 -15.91 -9.20
N ARG A 12 -22.88 -16.57 -8.14
CA ARG A 12 -22.34 -15.87 -6.96
C ARG A 12 -21.16 -14.99 -7.33
N ILE A 13 -20.20 -15.51 -8.08
CA ILE A 13 -19.03 -14.75 -8.55
C ILE A 13 -19.49 -13.55 -9.39
N LEU A 14 -20.42 -13.75 -10.32
CA LEU A 14 -20.96 -12.66 -11.14
C LEU A 14 -21.64 -11.58 -10.30
N LEU A 15 -22.46 -11.98 -9.32
CA LEU A 15 -23.12 -11.05 -8.41
C LEU A 15 -22.10 -10.27 -7.56
N PHE A 16 -21.09 -10.95 -7.00
CA PHE A 16 -20.01 -10.31 -6.24
C PHE A 16 -19.21 -9.32 -7.10
N LEU A 17 -18.93 -9.66 -8.35
CA LEU A 17 -18.27 -8.75 -9.29
C LEU A 17 -19.11 -7.50 -9.53
N ILE A 18 -20.39 -7.66 -9.85
CA ILE A 18 -21.30 -6.53 -10.12
C ILE A 18 -21.41 -5.62 -8.89
N LEU A 19 -21.70 -6.19 -7.72
CA LEU A 19 -21.81 -5.43 -6.46
C LEU A 19 -20.48 -4.77 -6.09
N GLY A 20 -19.35 -5.45 -6.31
CA GLY A 20 -18.02 -4.92 -6.09
C GLY A 20 -17.72 -3.69 -6.95
N TYR A 21 -18.02 -3.75 -8.25
CA TYR A 21 -17.83 -2.61 -9.15
C TYR A 21 -18.78 -1.44 -8.86
N ILE A 22 -20.04 -1.72 -8.50
CA ILE A 22 -20.98 -0.69 -8.07
C ILE A 22 -20.48 0.00 -6.79
N SER A 23 -20.06 -0.78 -5.78
CA SER A 23 -19.49 -0.25 -4.54
C SER A 23 -18.25 0.60 -4.80
N ALA A 24 -17.33 0.12 -5.67
CA ALA A 24 -16.15 0.87 -6.07
C ALA A 24 -16.54 2.20 -6.74
N LEU A 25 -17.52 2.22 -7.66
CA LEU A 25 -17.99 3.43 -8.32
C LEU A 25 -18.63 4.42 -7.34
N ILE A 26 -19.45 3.94 -6.40
CA ILE A 26 -20.04 4.77 -5.35
C ILE A 26 -18.92 5.40 -4.49
N SER A 27 -17.89 4.63 -4.14
CA SER A 27 -16.78 5.11 -3.31
C SER A 27 -15.95 6.23 -3.95
N VAL A 28 -16.01 6.39 -5.28
CA VAL A 28 -15.38 7.50 -6.00
C VAL A 28 -16.04 8.83 -5.66
N PHE A 29 -17.36 8.84 -5.51
CA PHE A 29 -18.14 10.04 -5.18
C PHE A 29 -18.40 10.20 -3.69
N PHE A 30 -18.47 9.09 -2.96
CA PHE A 30 -18.77 9.02 -1.54
C PHE A 30 -17.70 8.17 -0.84
N PRO A 31 -16.51 8.73 -0.55
CA PRO A 31 -15.44 7.97 0.07
C PRO A 31 -15.88 7.52 1.47
N PRO A 32 -15.45 6.33 1.95
CA PRO A 32 -15.79 5.83 3.27
C PRO A 32 -15.48 6.87 4.36
N PRO A 33 -16.31 6.97 5.41
CA PRO A 33 -16.03 7.88 6.51
C PRO A 33 -14.73 7.50 7.22
N ARG A 34 -14.07 8.48 7.82
CA ARG A 34 -12.90 8.23 8.67
C ARG A 34 -13.34 7.55 9.96
N LYS A 35 -12.65 6.49 10.37
CA LYS A 35 -12.78 5.89 11.70
C LYS A 35 -11.95 6.66 12.74
N SER A 36 -12.28 6.49 14.02
CA SER A 36 -11.35 6.84 15.11
C SER A 36 -10.34 5.71 15.30
N ILE A 37 -9.13 6.07 15.74
CA ILE A 37 -8.07 5.13 16.12
C ILE A 37 -7.57 5.36 17.54
N GLU A 38 -8.28 6.18 18.32
CA GLU A 38 -7.97 6.40 19.72
C GLU A 38 -8.02 5.08 20.50
N GLY A 39 -6.94 4.75 21.21
CA GLY A 39 -6.80 3.47 21.91
C GLY A 39 -6.56 2.23 21.03
N GLU A 40 -6.54 2.37 19.70
CA GLU A 40 -6.12 1.28 18.81
C GLU A 40 -4.59 1.09 18.83
N THR A 41 -4.14 -0.14 18.53
CA THR A 41 -2.73 -0.40 18.27
C THR A 41 -2.48 -0.30 16.77
N VAL A 42 -1.55 0.57 16.37
CA VAL A 42 -1.15 0.78 14.97
C VAL A 42 0.30 0.36 14.79
N LEU A 43 0.55 -0.64 13.95
CA LEU A 43 1.90 -1.08 13.58
C LEU A 43 2.32 -0.42 12.25
N ILE A 44 3.47 0.23 12.21
CA ILE A 44 3.97 0.95 11.03
C ILE A 44 5.29 0.35 10.56
N THR A 45 5.36 -0.01 9.29
CA THR A 45 6.60 -0.54 8.68
C THR A 45 7.51 0.55 8.11
N GLY A 46 8.83 0.37 8.21
CA GLY A 46 9.82 1.36 7.74
C GLY A 46 9.78 2.67 8.52
N ALA A 47 9.49 2.61 9.83
CA ALA A 47 9.25 3.80 10.64
C ALA A 47 10.51 4.50 11.16
N GLY A 48 11.70 3.93 10.95
CA GLY A 48 12.97 4.50 11.44
C GLY A 48 13.37 5.83 10.80
N HIS A 49 12.86 6.16 9.60
CA HIS A 49 13.19 7.40 8.89
C HIS A 49 12.12 7.81 7.86
N GLY A 50 12.23 9.05 7.34
CA GLY A 50 11.41 9.55 6.24
C GLY A 50 9.90 9.46 6.51
N ILE A 51 9.15 8.94 5.52
CA ILE A 51 7.68 8.86 5.54
C ILE A 51 7.17 8.07 6.75
N GLY A 52 7.76 6.91 7.05
CA GLY A 52 7.29 6.06 8.16
C GLY A 52 7.44 6.74 9.52
N ARG A 53 8.49 7.58 9.69
CA ARG A 53 8.69 8.39 10.89
C ARG A 53 7.63 9.48 11.02
N GLU A 54 7.39 10.26 9.97
CA GLU A 54 6.35 11.30 9.98
C GLU A 54 4.98 10.68 10.26
N PHE A 55 4.69 9.53 9.65
CA PHE A 55 3.46 8.79 9.89
C PHE A 55 3.29 8.39 11.35
N ALA A 56 4.33 7.84 11.97
CA ALA A 56 4.31 7.46 13.38
C ALA A 56 4.02 8.64 14.31
N LEU A 57 4.62 9.80 14.03
CA LEU A 57 4.41 11.02 14.81
C LEU A 57 2.98 11.53 14.70
N GLU A 58 2.42 11.56 13.48
CA GLU A 58 1.05 12.01 13.26
C GLU A 58 0.00 11.04 13.82
N ILE A 59 0.21 9.72 13.69
CA ILE A 59 -0.68 8.71 14.29
C ILE A 59 -0.66 8.77 15.82
N ALA A 60 0.51 9.01 16.43
CA ALA A 60 0.60 9.16 17.88
C ALA A 60 -0.23 10.35 18.39
N LYS A 61 -0.31 11.45 17.63
CA LYS A 61 -1.16 12.61 17.96
C LYS A 61 -2.67 12.28 17.93
N LEU A 62 -3.07 11.22 17.23
CA LEU A 62 -4.46 10.75 17.14
C LEU A 62 -4.83 9.77 18.28
N GLY A 63 -3.98 9.61 19.30
CA GLY A 63 -4.27 8.80 20.48
C GLY A 63 -4.11 7.28 20.29
N ALA A 64 -3.48 6.85 19.21
CA ALA A 64 -3.19 5.44 18.97
C ALA A 64 -1.89 5.01 19.68
N THR A 65 -1.83 3.74 20.10
CA THR A 65 -0.58 3.10 20.51
C THR A 65 0.22 2.73 19.27
N VAL A 66 1.33 3.43 19.02
CA VAL A 66 2.16 3.20 17.84
C VAL A 66 3.24 2.17 18.10
N VAL A 67 3.29 1.16 17.24
CA VAL A 67 4.35 0.16 17.19
C VAL A 67 5.19 0.41 15.94
N LEU A 68 6.48 0.70 16.14
CA LEU A 68 7.41 0.95 15.04
C LEU A 68 8.05 -0.36 14.61
N TRP A 69 7.86 -0.72 13.34
CA TRP A 69 8.51 -1.86 12.72
C TRP A 69 9.54 -1.38 11.70
N ASP A 70 10.77 -1.81 11.89
CA ASP A 70 11.86 -1.68 10.92
C ASP A 70 12.51 -3.06 10.76
N ILE A 71 13.35 -3.25 9.73
CA ILE A 71 13.77 -4.54 9.13
C ILE A 71 14.26 -5.62 10.14
N ASN A 72 14.50 -5.29 11.42
CA ASN A 72 15.10 -6.16 12.43
C ASN A 72 14.20 -6.68 13.59
N LYS A 73 12.88 -6.43 13.67
CA LYS A 73 12.06 -7.03 14.77
C LYS A 73 10.72 -7.61 14.34
N MET A 74 10.54 -8.93 14.35
CA MET A 74 9.40 -9.64 13.75
C MET A 74 7.98 -9.20 14.18
N ILE A 75 7.05 -9.30 13.23
CA ILE A 75 5.58 -9.31 13.40
C ILE A 75 5.11 -10.28 14.51
N LYS A 76 5.88 -11.35 14.76
CA LYS A 76 5.64 -12.31 15.84
C LYS A 76 5.52 -11.69 17.24
N GLU A 77 6.04 -10.49 17.48
CA GLU A 77 5.93 -9.85 18.80
C GLU A 77 4.65 -9.03 18.96
N PHE A 78 4.12 -8.46 17.87
CA PHE A 78 3.04 -7.46 17.94
C PHE A 78 1.72 -7.92 17.36
N LEU A 79 1.75 -8.85 16.41
CA LEU A 79 0.54 -9.45 15.88
C LEU A 79 -0.20 -10.31 16.92
N PRO A 80 0.46 -11.13 17.78
CA PRO A 80 -0.28 -11.91 18.78
C PRO A 80 -1.04 -11.03 19.79
N PRO A 81 -0.49 -9.91 20.32
CA PRO A 81 -1.29 -8.96 21.11
C PRO A 81 -2.48 -8.35 20.36
N MET A 82 -2.34 -8.00 19.08
CA MET A 82 -3.45 -7.49 18.26
C MET A 82 -4.54 -8.54 18.05
N ILE A 83 -4.15 -9.79 17.76
CA ILE A 83 -5.07 -10.93 17.65
C ILE A 83 -5.77 -11.19 18.97
N LYS A 84 -5.05 -11.20 20.10
CA LYS A 84 -5.62 -11.40 21.43
C LYS A 84 -6.63 -10.31 21.81
N LYS A 85 -6.36 -9.05 21.43
CA LYS A 85 -7.30 -7.93 21.61
C LYS A 85 -8.43 -7.93 20.58
N GLY A 86 -8.27 -8.66 19.46
CA GLY A 86 -9.21 -8.66 18.35
C GLY A 86 -9.34 -7.31 17.64
N GLN A 87 -8.36 -6.41 17.78
CA GLN A 87 -8.36 -5.09 17.14
C GLN A 87 -6.93 -4.63 16.81
N GLY A 88 -6.79 -3.91 15.70
CA GLY A 88 -5.55 -3.25 15.34
C GLY A 88 -5.53 -2.81 13.89
N HIS A 89 -4.54 -1.98 13.55
CA HIS A 89 -4.28 -1.59 12.18
C HIS A 89 -2.79 -1.78 11.86
N ILE A 90 -2.49 -2.44 10.75
CA ILE A 90 -1.14 -2.60 10.22
C ILE A 90 -0.97 -1.70 9.00
N LEU A 91 0.01 -0.82 9.01
CA LEU A 91 0.36 0.04 7.89
C LEU A 91 1.70 -0.38 7.29
N ASN A 92 1.67 -0.80 6.04
CA ASN A 92 2.86 -1.15 5.27
C ASN A 92 3.31 0.00 4.36
N VAL A 93 4.52 0.54 4.55
CA VAL A 93 5.13 1.49 3.61
C VAL A 93 5.81 0.73 2.45
N ILE A 94 5.08 0.62 1.34
CA ILE A 94 5.49 -0.11 0.13
C ILE A 94 6.21 0.90 -0.80
N SER A 95 5.67 1.17 -1.98
CA SER A 95 6.15 2.10 -3.01
C SER A 95 5.33 1.84 -4.28
N MET A 96 5.25 2.82 -5.19
CA MET A 96 4.83 2.54 -6.56
C MET A 96 5.74 1.53 -7.29
N ALA A 97 7.00 1.38 -6.87
CA ALA A 97 7.92 0.35 -7.36
C ALA A 97 7.52 -1.08 -6.97
N GLY A 98 6.48 -1.27 -6.14
CA GLY A 98 5.88 -2.58 -5.87
C GLY A 98 4.93 -3.08 -6.97
N PHE A 99 4.56 -2.23 -7.93
CA PHE A 99 3.67 -2.59 -9.05
C PHE A 99 4.39 -2.71 -10.38
N SER A 100 5.56 -2.10 -10.52
CA SER A 100 6.34 -2.08 -11.76
C SER A 100 7.80 -1.77 -11.49
N GLY A 101 8.67 -2.32 -12.34
CA GLY A 101 10.11 -2.06 -12.30
C GLY A 101 10.48 -0.75 -12.98
N PHE A 102 11.46 -0.06 -12.41
CA PHE A 102 12.06 1.16 -12.94
C PHE A 102 13.55 0.94 -13.22
N SER A 103 14.06 1.52 -14.29
CA SER A 103 15.48 1.45 -14.64
C SER A 103 16.35 1.97 -13.49
N ASN A 104 17.52 1.34 -13.29
CA ASN A 104 18.50 1.67 -12.24
C ASN A 104 18.02 1.49 -10.78
N LEU A 105 16.87 0.84 -10.57
CA LEU A 105 16.31 0.56 -9.24
C LEU A 105 15.97 -0.93 -9.05
N THR A 106 16.69 -1.85 -9.69
CA THR A 106 16.35 -3.29 -9.69
C THR A 106 16.14 -3.86 -8.29
N ASP A 107 17.13 -3.68 -7.39
CA ASP A 107 17.08 -4.23 -6.03
C ASP A 107 15.97 -3.58 -5.20
N TYR A 108 15.80 -2.27 -5.37
CA TYR A 108 14.72 -1.53 -4.73
C TYR A 108 13.35 -2.02 -5.21
N CYS A 109 13.14 -2.15 -6.52
CA CYS A 109 11.89 -2.66 -7.09
C CYS A 109 11.61 -4.09 -6.62
N ALA A 110 12.62 -4.97 -6.57
CA ALA A 110 12.47 -6.32 -6.05
C ALA A 110 12.00 -6.31 -4.58
N SER A 111 12.65 -5.51 -3.73
CA SER A 111 12.25 -5.38 -2.32
C SER A 111 10.82 -4.85 -2.15
N LYS A 112 10.38 -3.93 -3.03
CA LYS A 112 9.03 -3.34 -2.96
C LYS A 112 7.95 -4.25 -3.55
N HIS A 113 8.28 -5.11 -4.51
CA HIS A 113 7.39 -6.21 -4.90
C HIS A 113 7.24 -7.23 -3.77
N ALA A 114 8.33 -7.56 -3.07
CA ALA A 114 8.26 -8.45 -1.90
C ALA A 114 7.40 -7.83 -0.78
N ALA A 115 7.55 -6.54 -0.49
CA ALA A 115 6.70 -5.84 0.47
C ALA A 115 5.21 -5.82 0.07
N LYS A 116 4.90 -5.69 -1.23
CA LYS A 116 3.52 -5.79 -1.73
C LYS A 116 2.97 -7.21 -1.60
N GLY A 117 3.74 -8.22 -2.00
CA GLY A 117 3.33 -9.62 -1.85
C GLY A 117 3.11 -10.01 -0.39
N PHE A 118 3.98 -9.52 0.50
CA PHE A 118 3.80 -9.66 1.95
C PHE A 118 2.49 -9.02 2.43
N HIS A 119 2.19 -7.80 1.98
CA HIS A 119 0.96 -7.09 2.33
C HIS A 119 -0.30 -7.87 1.90
N GLU A 120 -0.35 -8.32 0.64
CA GLU A 120 -1.50 -9.08 0.11
C GLU A 120 -1.66 -10.42 0.84
N SER A 121 -0.56 -11.16 1.03
CA SER A 121 -0.59 -12.45 1.74
C SER A 121 -1.08 -12.31 3.18
N LEU A 122 -0.68 -11.25 3.89
CA LEU A 122 -1.10 -11.02 5.27
C LEU A 122 -2.61 -10.77 5.38
N ILE A 123 -3.21 -10.05 4.43
CA ILE A 123 -4.65 -9.81 4.40
C ILE A 123 -5.41 -11.12 4.26
N GLU A 124 -4.98 -11.98 3.33
CA GLU A 124 -5.58 -13.30 3.11
C GLU A 124 -5.44 -14.21 4.34
N GLU A 125 -4.28 -14.21 5.00
CA GLU A 125 -4.07 -14.95 6.25
C GLU A 125 -5.01 -14.46 7.37
N LEU A 126 -5.11 -13.14 7.57
CA LEU A 126 -6.02 -12.57 8.57
C LEU A 126 -7.48 -12.91 8.28
N TYR A 127 -7.87 -12.91 7.00
CA TYR A 127 -9.20 -13.32 6.58
C TYR A 127 -9.45 -14.81 6.87
N LEU A 128 -8.52 -15.68 6.46
CA LEU A 128 -8.60 -17.13 6.64
C LEU A 128 -8.70 -17.52 8.12
N TYR A 129 -7.98 -16.82 9.00
CA TYR A 129 -8.01 -17.07 10.45
C TYR A 129 -9.12 -16.33 11.20
N GLY A 130 -10.04 -15.66 10.49
CA GLY A 130 -11.20 -14.98 11.09
C GLY A 130 -10.88 -13.69 11.84
N HIS A 131 -9.72 -13.07 11.58
CA HIS A 131 -9.26 -11.84 12.22
C HIS A 131 -9.73 -10.58 11.48
N HIS A 132 -11.02 -10.52 11.12
CA HIS A 132 -11.61 -9.46 10.29
C HIS A 132 -11.52 -8.05 10.89
N ASN A 133 -11.29 -7.94 12.20
CA ASN A 133 -11.18 -6.68 12.93
C ASN A 133 -9.74 -6.11 12.94
N ILE A 134 -8.76 -6.87 12.44
CA ILE A 134 -7.41 -6.36 12.18
C ILE A 134 -7.38 -5.87 10.73
N LYS A 135 -7.14 -4.56 10.55
CA LYS A 135 -7.10 -3.94 9.22
C LYS A 135 -5.66 -3.79 8.75
N VAL A 136 -5.45 -3.83 7.45
CA VAL A 136 -4.13 -3.63 6.84
C VAL A 136 -4.25 -2.59 5.72
N THR A 137 -3.38 -1.58 5.74
CA THR A 137 -3.28 -0.55 4.71
C THR A 137 -1.86 -0.51 4.14
N GLY A 138 -1.71 -0.49 2.83
CA GLY A 138 -0.43 -0.37 2.12
C GLY A 138 -0.27 1.02 1.51
N LEU A 139 0.72 1.79 1.97
CA LEU A 139 1.07 3.09 1.43
C LEU A 139 2.05 2.94 0.26
N CYS A 140 1.65 3.38 -0.92
CA CYS A 140 2.37 3.26 -2.18
C CYS A 140 2.65 4.64 -2.78
N PRO A 141 3.63 5.38 -2.21
CA PRO A 141 3.98 6.69 -2.73
C PRO A 141 4.83 6.57 -3.99
N MET A 142 4.74 7.61 -4.83
CA MET A 142 5.71 7.88 -5.89
C MET A 142 6.95 8.56 -5.27
N PHE A 143 7.68 9.39 -6.02
CA PHE A 143 8.93 9.98 -5.57
C PHE A 143 8.65 10.98 -4.43
N VAL A 144 9.26 10.74 -3.28
CA VAL A 144 9.16 11.58 -2.09
C VAL A 144 10.54 12.12 -1.75
N ASP A 145 10.61 13.39 -1.38
CA ASP A 145 11.85 14.00 -0.91
C ASP A 145 12.20 13.55 0.51
N THR A 146 12.81 12.38 0.60
CA THR A 146 13.32 11.82 1.84
C THR A 146 14.85 11.91 1.94
N GLY A 147 15.50 12.70 1.07
CA GLY A 147 16.96 12.74 0.91
C GLY A 147 17.58 11.48 0.30
N LEU A 148 16.77 10.46 -0.08
CA LEU A 148 17.23 9.20 -0.68
C LEU A 148 17.57 9.34 -2.18
N ILE A 149 17.03 10.34 -2.86
CA ILE A 149 17.22 10.56 -4.29
C ILE A 149 17.82 11.95 -4.48
N LYS A 150 19.04 12.02 -5.01
CA LYS A 150 19.66 13.26 -5.49
C LYS A 150 19.39 13.38 -7.00
N ASP A 151 19.03 14.57 -7.47
CA ASP A 151 18.81 14.90 -8.88
C ASP A 151 17.63 14.18 -9.58
N PHE A 152 16.43 14.28 -9.01
CA PHE A 152 15.20 13.85 -9.69
C PHE A 152 14.56 15.00 -10.49
N LYS A 153 14.30 14.78 -11.79
CA LYS A 153 13.79 15.83 -12.70
C LYS A 153 12.29 16.11 -12.60
N VAL A 154 11.56 15.30 -11.83
CA VAL A 154 10.12 15.43 -11.61
C VAL A 154 9.89 15.92 -10.17
N GLY A 155 8.89 16.77 -9.97
CA GLY A 155 8.55 17.31 -8.65
C GLY A 155 8.37 16.21 -7.61
N LEU A 156 9.00 16.38 -6.45
CA LEU A 156 8.95 15.43 -5.34
C LEU A 156 7.77 15.76 -4.42
N LEU A 157 7.10 14.72 -3.91
CA LEU A 157 6.16 14.86 -2.82
C LEU A 157 6.91 15.13 -1.52
N THR A 158 6.33 15.89 -0.60
CA THR A 158 6.92 16.01 0.73
C THR A 158 6.61 14.75 1.56
N PRO A 159 7.50 14.36 2.50
CA PRO A 159 7.21 13.26 3.44
C PRO A 159 5.92 13.48 4.23
N ASN A 160 5.68 14.72 4.66
CA ASN A 160 4.49 15.08 5.44
C ASN A 160 3.21 14.92 4.63
N GLU A 161 3.12 15.48 3.41
CA GLU A 161 1.95 15.31 2.54
C GLU A 161 1.66 13.83 2.25
N THR A 162 2.73 13.06 2.02
CA THR A 162 2.63 11.62 1.79
C THR A 162 2.09 10.88 3.02
N ALA A 163 2.57 11.26 4.21
CA ALA A 163 2.11 10.68 5.47
C ALA A 163 0.62 11.01 5.70
N LEU A 164 0.22 12.28 5.58
CA LEU A 164 -1.17 12.71 5.75
C LEU A 164 -2.13 11.99 4.78
N ALA A 165 -1.74 11.81 3.52
CA ALA A 165 -2.53 11.06 2.55
C ALA A 165 -2.68 9.59 2.94
N GLY A 166 -1.60 8.95 3.41
CA GLY A 166 -1.67 7.58 3.90
C GLY A 166 -2.50 7.45 5.18
N ILE A 167 -2.49 8.44 6.08
CA ILE A 167 -3.33 8.48 7.28
C ILE A 167 -4.79 8.56 6.87
N ASP A 168 -5.14 9.48 5.96
CA ASP A 168 -6.52 9.58 5.47
C ASP A 168 -7.01 8.24 4.90
N GLY A 169 -6.20 7.58 4.05
CA GLY A 169 -6.57 6.29 3.50
C GLY A 169 -6.65 5.17 4.55
N MET A 170 -5.77 5.16 5.54
CA MET A 170 -5.82 4.23 6.67
C MET A 170 -7.09 4.42 7.52
N LEU A 171 -7.45 5.68 7.82
CA LEU A 171 -8.67 6.01 8.55
C LEU A 171 -9.92 5.65 7.76
N ARG A 172 -9.84 5.55 6.42
CA ARG A 172 -10.92 5.07 5.55
C ARG A 172 -10.89 3.57 5.29
N ASN A 173 -9.93 2.84 5.89
CA ASN A 173 -9.66 1.42 5.67
C ASN A 173 -9.43 1.06 4.19
N TYR A 174 -8.74 1.92 3.45
CA TYR A 174 -8.27 1.56 2.12
C TYR A 174 -7.16 0.53 2.21
N GLU A 175 -7.32 -0.58 1.52
CA GLU A 175 -6.29 -1.62 1.43
C GLU A 175 -4.98 -1.05 0.86
N LEU A 176 -5.06 -0.24 -0.20
CA LEU A 176 -3.92 0.38 -0.85
C LEU A 176 -4.16 1.88 -1.05
N VAL A 177 -3.19 2.68 -0.62
CA VAL A 177 -3.19 4.14 -0.77
C VAL A 177 -2.03 4.54 -1.67
N THR A 178 -2.32 5.02 -2.88
CA THR A 178 -1.27 5.57 -3.75
C THR A 178 -1.16 7.08 -3.57
N VAL A 179 0.06 7.59 -3.64
CA VAL A 179 0.31 9.05 -3.59
C VAL A 179 1.19 9.42 -4.78
N PRO A 180 0.68 10.17 -5.77
CA PRO A 180 -0.67 10.74 -5.87
C PRO A 180 -1.75 9.69 -6.19
N SER A 181 -2.99 9.88 -5.69
CA SER A 181 -4.08 8.88 -5.74
C SER A 181 -4.49 8.39 -7.12
N LYS A 182 -4.33 9.23 -8.16
CA LYS A 182 -4.58 8.87 -9.56
C LYS A 182 -3.73 7.70 -10.06
N MET A 183 -2.58 7.45 -9.41
CA MET A 183 -1.68 6.37 -9.77
C MET A 183 -2.30 4.98 -9.57
N TYR A 184 -3.18 4.84 -8.58
CA TYR A 184 -3.93 3.60 -8.36
C TYR A 184 -4.67 3.18 -9.64
N TYR A 185 -5.51 4.05 -10.21
CA TYR A 185 -6.26 3.75 -11.42
C TYR A 185 -5.36 3.55 -12.63
N MET A 186 -4.29 4.33 -12.74
CA MET A 186 -3.33 4.18 -13.84
C MET A 186 -2.64 2.80 -13.81
N THR A 187 -2.31 2.25 -12.65
CA THR A 187 -1.76 0.88 -12.56
C THR A 187 -2.78 -0.19 -12.97
N LYS A 188 -4.05 -0.02 -12.58
CA LYS A 188 -5.12 -0.98 -12.94
C LYS A 188 -5.43 -0.94 -14.44
N ILE A 189 -5.61 0.25 -15.01
CA ILE A 189 -5.80 0.43 -16.45
C ILE A 189 -4.57 -0.07 -17.23
N GLY A 190 -3.36 0.22 -16.72
CA GLY A 190 -2.10 -0.25 -17.28
C GLY A 190 -2.04 -1.77 -17.46
N SER A 191 -2.62 -2.52 -16.52
CA SER A 191 -2.63 -3.99 -16.56
C SER A 191 -3.47 -4.59 -17.69
N LEU A 192 -4.36 -3.80 -18.30
CA LEU A 192 -5.15 -4.21 -19.48
C LEU A 192 -4.31 -4.21 -20.77
N PHE A 193 -3.18 -3.48 -20.78
CA PHE A 193 -2.33 -3.39 -21.96
C PHE A 193 -1.27 -4.50 -21.99
N PRO A 194 -0.88 -4.97 -23.20
CA PRO A 194 0.26 -5.87 -23.34
C PRO A 194 1.53 -5.31 -22.68
N ARG A 195 2.35 -6.18 -22.10
CA ARG A 195 3.54 -5.78 -21.33
C ARG A 195 4.48 -4.87 -22.12
N LYS A 196 4.63 -5.11 -23.43
CA LYS A 196 5.45 -4.28 -24.33
C LYS A 196 4.94 -2.84 -24.41
N THR A 197 3.62 -2.63 -24.45
CA THR A 197 2.99 -1.30 -24.46
C THR A 197 3.26 -0.57 -23.15
N VAL A 198 3.08 -1.25 -22.02
CA VAL A 198 3.37 -0.68 -20.69
C VAL A 198 4.85 -0.30 -20.58
N GLN A 199 5.77 -1.16 -21.03
CA GLN A 199 7.20 -0.86 -21.04
C GLN A 199 7.55 0.33 -21.93
N PHE A 200 6.92 0.44 -23.11
CA PHE A 200 7.10 1.58 -24.00
C PHE A 200 6.66 2.88 -23.33
N LEU A 201 5.48 2.90 -22.70
CA LEU A 201 4.98 4.08 -21.97
C LEU A 201 5.90 4.47 -20.80
N VAL A 202 6.36 3.50 -20.01
CA VAL A 202 7.29 3.75 -18.90
C VAL A 202 8.62 4.32 -19.41
N ARG A 203 9.20 3.75 -20.48
CA ARG A 203 10.43 4.28 -21.09
C ARG A 203 10.24 5.67 -21.69
N SER A 204 9.07 5.95 -22.25
CA SER A 204 8.73 7.25 -22.85
C SER A 204 8.41 8.33 -21.81
N SER A 205 8.10 7.94 -20.56
CA SER A 205 7.73 8.87 -19.48
C SER A 205 8.89 9.68 -18.91
N GLY A 206 10.14 9.35 -19.27
CA GLY A 206 11.33 10.03 -18.75
C GLY A 206 11.58 9.79 -17.26
N LEU A 207 10.89 8.85 -16.63
CA LEU A 207 11.05 8.45 -15.22
C LEU A 207 12.34 7.65 -14.95
N GLU A 208 13.36 7.82 -15.78
CA GLU A 208 14.66 7.21 -15.56
C GLU A 208 15.32 7.86 -14.34
N VAL A 209 15.50 7.07 -13.29
CA VAL A 209 16.28 7.49 -12.14
C VAL A 209 17.74 7.42 -12.58
N ASN A 210 18.44 8.55 -12.60
CA ASN A 210 19.90 8.54 -12.78
C ASN A 210 20.49 7.58 -11.75
N SER A 211 21.35 6.64 -12.18
CA SER A 211 21.80 5.58 -11.28
C SER A 211 22.41 6.19 -10.02
N GLN A 212 21.95 5.72 -8.86
CA GLN A 212 22.64 5.98 -7.58
C GLN A 212 24.08 5.42 -7.61
N TYR A 213 24.40 4.62 -8.63
CA TYR A 213 25.70 4.03 -8.95
C TYR A 213 26.46 4.80 -10.02
N LYS A 214 26.45 6.15 -10.04
CA LYS A 214 27.57 6.85 -10.68
C LYS A 214 28.83 6.49 -9.90
N LYS A 215 29.64 5.58 -10.44
CA LYS A 215 31.03 5.42 -10.00
C LYS A 215 31.63 6.82 -9.91
N LYS A 216 32.06 7.22 -8.71
CA LYS A 216 33.05 8.29 -8.59
C LYS A 216 34.24 7.81 -9.41
N ASN A 217 34.42 8.38 -10.60
CA ASN A 217 35.69 8.31 -11.30
C ASN A 217 36.74 9.08 -10.48
#